data_AF-A0A8S3I8R6-F1
#
_entry.id   AF-A0A8S3I8R6-F1
#
_cell.length_a   1.000
_cell.length_b   1.000
_cell.length_c   1.000
_cell.angle_alpha   90.00
_cell.angle_beta   90.00
_cell.angle_gamma   90.00
#
_symmetry.space_group_name_H-M   'P 1'
#
loop_
_entity.id
_entity.type
_entity.pdbx_description
1 polymer ?
#
loop_
_entity_poly.entity_id
_entity_poly.type
_entity_poly.pdbx_seq_one_letter_code
_entity_poly.pdbx_strand_id
1 'polypeptide(L)'
;LVGDGYFSANPIPVPDDDPLDNCSDGSHGTHVAGIVAANATTISQAGFTPIVPFIGVAPQAILGAYMITAAIYRAFDDKADIITLSVGGPGSFAETSDAIAAQRVT
;
A
#
# COMPACT_ATOMS: atom_id res chain seq x y z
N LEU A 1 -8.08 -2.30 -6.66
CA LEU A 1 -7.92 -1.04 -5.92
C LEU A 1 -9.20 -0.75 -5.15
N VAL A 2 -9.15 -0.01 -4.04
CA VAL A 2 -10.37 0.41 -3.31
C VAL A 2 -11.02 1.67 -3.89
N GLY A 3 -10.24 2.46 -4.63
CA GLY A 3 -10.66 3.71 -5.27
C GLY A 3 -10.58 4.93 -4.36
N ASP A 4 -10.57 6.11 -4.99
CA ASP A 4 -10.48 7.43 -4.34
C ASP A 4 -11.63 7.71 -3.35
N GLY A 5 -12.82 7.17 -3.62
CA GLY A 5 -14.03 7.47 -2.87
C GLY A 5 -14.21 6.65 -1.58
N TYR A 6 -13.26 5.78 -1.22
CA TYR A 6 -13.41 4.85 -0.11
C TYR A 6 -12.95 5.48 1.23
N PHE A 7 -13.90 5.79 2.12
CA PHE A 7 -13.61 6.32 3.46
C PHE A 7 -14.73 5.95 4.44
N SER A 8 -14.59 6.32 5.72
CA SER A 8 -15.51 5.90 6.79
C SER A 8 -16.98 6.27 6.54
N ALA A 9 -17.24 7.41 5.90
CA ALA A 9 -18.59 7.85 5.52
C ALA A 9 -19.02 7.40 4.11
N ASN A 10 -18.14 6.79 3.32
CA ASN A 10 -18.46 6.10 2.06
C ASN A 10 -17.69 4.77 1.95
N PRO A 11 -18.17 3.70 2.60
CA PRO A 11 -17.43 2.44 2.72
C PRO A 11 -17.61 1.51 1.52
N ILE A 12 -18.07 2.02 0.37
CA ILE A 12 -18.27 1.23 -0.85
C ILE A 12 -17.03 1.42 -1.75
N PRO A 13 -16.22 0.38 -1.97
CA PRO A 13 -15.09 0.47 -2.88
C PRO A 13 -15.55 0.75 -4.31
N VAL A 14 -14.86 1.66 -4.99
CA VAL A 14 -15.07 1.97 -6.41
C VAL A 14 -13.72 1.82 -7.11
N PRO A 15 -13.31 0.60 -7.47
CA PRO A 15 -11.99 0.36 -8.04
C PRO A 15 -11.79 1.16 -9.34
N ASP A 16 -10.62 1.76 -9.46
CA ASP A 16 -10.09 2.41 -10.65
C ASP A 16 -8.69 1.83 -10.97
N ASP A 17 -8.06 2.36 -12.02
CA ASP A 17 -6.73 1.94 -12.49
C ASP A 17 -5.59 2.76 -11.83
N ASP A 18 -5.96 3.80 -11.07
CA ASP A 18 -5.05 4.75 -10.45
C ASP A 18 -4.78 4.32 -8.98
N PRO A 19 -3.51 4.03 -8.61
CA PRO A 19 -3.18 3.69 -7.22
C PRO A 19 -3.11 4.91 -6.28
N LEU A 20 -3.39 6.12 -6.78
CA LEU A 20 -3.43 7.33 -5.99
C LEU A 20 -4.49 7.19 -4.90
N ASP A 21 -4.08 7.50 -3.68
CA ASP A 21 -4.96 7.61 -2.54
C ASP A 21 -5.09 9.10 -2.21
N ASN A 22 -6.13 9.74 -2.75
CA ASN A 22 -6.49 11.11 -2.42
C ASN A 22 -7.47 11.21 -1.22
N CYS A 23 -7.84 10.08 -0.61
CA CYS A 23 -8.84 10.04 0.45
C CYS A 23 -8.29 10.39 1.83
N SER A 24 -6.96 10.53 1.97
CA SER A 24 -6.29 10.93 3.21
C SER A 24 -5.38 12.15 3.01
N ASP A 25 -5.47 13.14 3.92
CA ASP A 25 -4.69 14.38 3.91
C ASP A 25 -3.15 14.17 3.93
N GLY A 26 -2.69 12.94 4.20
CA GLY A 26 -1.27 12.59 4.33
C GLY A 26 -0.75 11.57 3.33
N SER A 27 -1.59 11.03 2.43
CA SER A 27 -1.22 9.97 1.46
C SER A 27 -0.30 8.89 2.05
N HIS A 28 -0.70 8.32 3.19
CA HIS A 28 0.13 7.38 3.97
C HIS A 28 0.60 6.18 3.12
N GLY A 29 -0.29 5.63 2.29
CA GLY A 29 0.06 4.56 1.35
C GLY A 29 1.15 4.97 0.36
N THR A 30 1.05 6.16 -0.23
CA THR A 30 2.06 6.72 -1.16
C THR A 30 3.41 6.91 -0.47
N HIS A 31 3.43 7.36 0.79
CA HIS A 31 4.67 7.48 1.56
C HIS A 31 5.33 6.11 1.75
N VAL A 32 4.58 5.10 2.22
CA VAL A 32 5.08 3.73 2.43
C VAL A 32 5.56 3.11 1.12
N ALA A 33 4.79 3.26 0.04
CA ALA A 33 5.15 2.83 -1.29
C ALA A 33 6.45 3.47 -1.79
N GLY A 34 6.66 4.76 -1.49
CA GLY A 34 7.89 5.48 -1.85
C GLY A 34 9.14 4.91 -1.17
N ILE A 35 9.04 4.50 0.10
CA ILE A 35 10.16 3.84 0.80
C ILE A 35 10.56 2.55 0.07
N VAL A 36 9.57 1.78 -0.38
CA VAL A 36 9.80 0.49 -1.05
C VAL A 36 10.31 0.68 -2.47
N ALA A 37 9.64 1.48 -3.29
CA ALA A 37 9.80 1.39 -4.75
C ALA A 37 10.08 2.74 -5.44
N ALA A 38 10.26 3.85 -4.72
CA ALA A 38 10.50 5.13 -5.39
C ALA A 38 11.76 5.12 -6.26
N ASN A 39 11.67 5.80 -7.40
CA ASN A 39 12.84 6.29 -8.10
C ASN A 39 12.88 7.82 -7.98
N ALA A 40 13.56 8.31 -6.94
CA ALA A 40 13.64 9.75 -6.69
C ALA A 40 14.76 10.42 -7.51
N THR A 41 15.58 9.65 -8.23
CA THR A 41 16.66 10.18 -9.08
C THR A 41 16.15 10.93 -10.30
N THR A 42 14.91 10.66 -10.70
CA THR A 42 14.25 11.31 -11.85
C THR A 42 13.36 12.48 -11.45
N ILE A 43 13.21 12.78 -10.15
CA ILE A 43 12.37 13.88 -9.67
C ILE A 43 13.15 15.19 -9.81
N SER A 44 12.71 16.05 -10.74
CA SER A 44 13.32 17.35 -11.02
C SER A 44 12.39 18.54 -10.77
N GLN A 45 11.15 18.28 -10.35
CA GLN A 45 10.16 19.32 -10.09
C GLN A 45 10.58 20.16 -8.87
N ALA A 46 10.69 21.48 -9.07
CA ALA A 46 11.01 22.42 -8.01
C ALA A 46 10.03 22.28 -6.83
N GLY A 47 10.56 22.16 -5.62
CA GLY A 47 9.79 21.90 -4.40
C GLY A 47 9.61 20.42 -4.05
N PHE A 48 9.90 19.49 -4.98
CA PHE A 48 9.81 18.05 -4.76
C PHE A 48 11.14 17.31 -4.97
N THR A 49 12.12 17.95 -5.61
CA THR A 49 13.48 17.40 -5.75
C THR A 49 14.09 17.13 -4.37
N PRO A 50 14.44 15.87 -4.04
CA PRO A 50 15.05 15.55 -2.76
C PRO A 50 16.47 16.13 -2.67
N ILE A 51 16.90 16.50 -1.45
CA ILE A 51 18.27 16.96 -1.18
C ILE A 51 19.29 15.87 -1.54
N VAL A 52 18.93 14.61 -1.27
CA VAL A 52 19.71 13.43 -1.65
C VAL A 52 18.81 12.53 -2.51
N PRO A 53 19.12 12.37 -3.81
CA PRO A 53 18.43 11.41 -4.66
C PRO A 53 18.58 9.98 -4.11
N PHE A 54 17.51 9.20 -4.18
CA PHE A 54 17.49 7.82 -3.68
C PHE A 54 16.67 6.91 -4.59
N ILE A 55 16.89 5.61 -4.41
CA ILE A 55 16.09 4.53 -4.96
C ILE A 55 15.55 3.73 -3.78
N GLY A 56 14.28 3.33 -3.84
CA GLY A 56 13.66 2.47 -2.85
C GLY A 56 14.34 1.10 -2.76
N VAL A 57 14.07 0.35 -1.69
CA VAL A 57 14.72 -0.94 -1.45
C VAL A 57 14.34 -2.04 -2.47
N ALA A 58 13.21 -1.88 -3.15
CA ALA A 58 12.67 -2.77 -4.17
C ALA A 58 12.00 -1.95 -5.30
N PRO A 59 12.78 -1.27 -6.17
CA PRO A 59 12.27 -0.33 -7.18
C PRO A 59 11.48 -0.99 -8.32
N GLN A 60 11.50 -2.32 -8.41
CA GLN A 60 10.72 -3.11 -9.37
C GLN A 60 9.47 -3.74 -8.74
N ALA A 61 9.16 -3.41 -7.48
CA ALA A 61 7.97 -3.92 -6.83
C ALA A 61 6.71 -3.42 -7.55
N ILE A 62 5.74 -4.33 -7.72
CA ILE A 62 4.40 -3.99 -8.16
C ILE A 62 3.62 -3.55 -6.94
N LEU A 63 3.01 -2.36 -7.01
CA LEU A 63 2.27 -1.77 -5.90
C LEU A 63 0.77 -1.89 -6.15
N GLY A 64 -0.01 -2.04 -5.08
CA GLY A 64 -1.47 -2.02 -5.13
C GLY A 64 -2.09 -1.69 -3.78
N ALA A 65 -3.30 -1.11 -3.83
CA ALA A 65 -4.08 -0.75 -2.65
C ALA A 65 -5.38 -1.56 -2.58
N TYR A 66 -5.56 -2.38 -1.55
CA TYR A 66 -6.74 -3.22 -1.37
C TYR A 66 -7.14 -3.23 0.12
N MET A 67 -8.37 -3.66 0.42
CA MET A 67 -8.73 -3.97 1.80
C MET A 67 -7.79 -5.06 2.35
N ILE A 68 -7.32 -4.92 3.59
CA ILE A 68 -6.21 -5.71 4.16
C ILE A 68 -6.31 -7.21 3.84
N THR A 69 -7.41 -7.86 4.22
CA THR A 69 -7.61 -9.30 3.97
C THR A 69 -7.60 -9.66 2.49
N ALA A 70 -8.24 -8.85 1.64
CA ALA A 70 -8.24 -9.04 0.18
C ALA A 70 -6.85 -8.78 -0.43
N ALA A 71 -6.10 -7.82 0.13
CA ALA A 71 -4.73 -7.51 -0.27
C ALA A 71 -3.80 -8.70 -0.04
N ILE A 72 -3.93 -9.37 1.11
CA ILE A 72 -3.13 -10.55 1.47
C ILE A 72 -3.36 -11.68 0.46
N TYR A 73 -4.62 -12.04 0.19
CA TYR A 73 -4.93 -13.07 -0.80
C TYR A 73 -4.50 -12.66 -2.21
N ARG A 74 -4.71 -11.40 -2.61
CA ARG A 74 -4.29 -10.93 -3.92
C ARG A 74 -2.77 -10.98 -4.10
N ALA A 75 -2.01 -10.56 -3.10
CA ALA A 75 -0.56 -10.62 -3.14
C ALA A 75 -0.06 -12.07 -3.26
N PHE A 76 -0.72 -13.02 -2.60
CA PHE A 76 -0.45 -14.44 -2.76
C PHE A 76 -0.74 -14.94 -4.18
N ASP A 77 -1.91 -14.62 -4.73
CA ASP A 77 -2.29 -14.99 -6.10
C ASP A 77 -1.33 -14.40 -7.14
N ASP A 78 -0.87 -13.18 -6.90
CA ASP A 78 0.13 -12.48 -7.72
C ASP A 78 1.57 -12.97 -7.46
N LYS A 79 1.77 -13.94 -6.55
CA LYS A 79 3.06 -14.56 -6.17
C LYS A 79 4.08 -13.55 -5.65
N ALA A 80 3.62 -12.59 -4.85
CA ALA A 80 4.50 -11.65 -4.18
C ALA A 80 5.46 -12.40 -3.22
N ASP A 81 6.75 -12.09 -3.31
CA ASP A 81 7.76 -12.67 -2.40
C ASP A 81 7.68 -12.06 -0.98
N ILE A 82 7.28 -10.79 -0.88
CA ILE A 82 7.21 -10.03 0.37
C ILE A 82 5.91 -9.22 0.40
N ILE A 83 5.20 -9.28 1.53
CA ILE A 83 4.02 -8.46 1.82
C ILE A 83 4.35 -7.54 3.00
N THR A 84 4.21 -6.23 2.81
CA THR A 84 4.37 -5.22 3.88
C THR A 84 3.01 -4.66 4.28
N LEU A 85 2.71 -4.65 5.58
CA LEU A 85 1.46 -4.15 6.15
C LEU A 85 1.77 -3.04 7.15
N SER A 86 1.66 -1.78 6.71
CA SER A 86 1.89 -0.60 7.56
C SER A 86 0.61 -0.22 8.32
N VAL A 87 0.05 -1.17 9.04
CA VAL A 87 -1.19 -1.03 9.82
C VAL A 87 -1.01 -1.64 11.21
N GLY A 88 -1.71 -1.12 12.22
CA GLY A 88 -1.65 -1.64 13.58
C GLY A 88 -2.71 -0.98 14.48
N GLY A 89 -3.10 -1.69 15.55
CA GLY A 89 -4.09 -1.24 16.51
C GLY A 89 -3.96 -1.95 17.87
N PRO A 90 -4.72 -1.53 18.90
CA PRO A 90 -4.67 -2.16 20.21
C PRO A 90 -5.30 -3.55 20.17
N GLY A 91 -4.54 -4.57 20.57
CA GLY A 91 -4.96 -5.97 20.59
C GLY A 91 -4.65 -6.71 19.29
N SER A 92 -4.06 -7.89 19.40
CA SER A 92 -3.83 -8.82 18.29
C SER A 92 -4.20 -10.21 18.79
N PHE A 93 -5.02 -10.91 18.01
CA PHE A 93 -5.50 -12.25 18.31
C PHE A 93 -5.37 -13.10 17.04
N ALA A 94 -5.18 -14.40 17.20
CA ALA A 94 -4.98 -15.30 16.06
C ALA A 94 -6.25 -15.42 15.18
N GLU A 95 -7.39 -15.03 15.71
CA GLU A 95 -8.71 -15.14 15.10
C GLU A 95 -9.10 -13.92 14.26
N THR A 96 -8.28 -12.86 14.23
CA THR A 96 -8.58 -11.70 13.39
C THR A 96 -8.46 -12.07 11.91
N SER A 97 -9.26 -11.43 11.06
CA SER A 97 -9.37 -11.83 9.64
C SER A 97 -8.05 -11.70 8.86
N ASP A 98 -7.25 -10.70 9.21
CA ASP A 98 -5.92 -10.46 8.66
C ASP A 98 -4.89 -11.49 9.15
N ALA A 99 -4.94 -11.88 10.43
CA ALA A 99 -4.09 -12.94 10.98
C ALA A 99 -4.40 -14.31 10.34
N ILE A 100 -5.69 -14.65 10.20
CA ILE A 100 -6.13 -15.88 9.52
C ILE A 100 -5.71 -15.87 8.05
N ALA A 101 -5.86 -14.73 7.36
CA ALA A 101 -5.46 -14.62 5.96
C ALA A 101 -3.94 -14.79 5.81
N ALA A 102 -3.15 -14.13 6.65
CA ALA A 102 -1.69 -14.27 6.67
C ALA A 102 -1.28 -15.74 6.85
N GLN A 103 -1.89 -16.46 7.81
CA GLN A 103 -1.61 -17.87 8.05
C GLN A 103 -1.94 -18.79 6.85
N ARG A 104 -2.88 -18.39 5.98
CA ARG A 104 -3.30 -19.19 4.83
C ARG A 104 -2.43 -19.02 3.59
N VAL A 105 -1.66 -17.93 3.53
CA VAL A 105 -0.85 -17.57 2.36
C VAL A 105 0.65 -17.75 2.58
N THR A 106 1.04 -18.25 3.76
CA THR A 106 2.42 -18.61 4.14
C THR A 106 2.56 -20.12 4.19
#